data_AF-A0A359F3R9-F1
#
_entry.id   AF-A0A359F3R9-F1
#
_cell.length_a   1.000
_cell.length_b   1.000
_cell.length_c   1.000
_cell.angle_alpha   90.00
_cell.angle_beta   90.00
_cell.angle_gamma   90.00
#
_symmetry.space_group_name_H-M   'P 1'
#
loop_
_entity.id
_entity.type
_entity.pdbx_description
1 polymer ?
#
loop_
_entity_poly.entity_id
_entity_poly.type
_entity_poly.pdbx_seq_one_letter_code
_entity_poly.pdbx_strand_id
1 'polypeptide(L)'
;MKEEIDRRWRDLGEFIREQRSVGQMSLRKLSELAGVSNPYLSQIERGLRKPSAEILQQIARALEISSETLYVRAGILDEPNGEADLVAEIRRDRFLNEEQKKTLIRIYESFRQEPPSTN
;
A
#
# COMPACT_ATOMS: atom_id res chain seq x y z
N MET A 1 -17.53 1.89 -11.44
CA MET A 1 -16.10 2.00 -11.84
C MET A 1 -15.55 3.43 -11.75
N LYS A 2 -16.02 4.41 -12.54
CA LYS A 2 -15.49 5.80 -12.48
C LYS A 2 -15.64 6.45 -11.10
N GLU A 3 -16.82 6.34 -10.49
CA GLU A 3 -17.11 6.87 -9.15
C GLU A 3 -16.28 6.23 -8.04
N GLU A 4 -15.94 4.95 -8.20
CA GLU A 4 -15.13 4.19 -7.26
C GLU A 4 -13.66 4.62 -7.33
N ILE A 5 -13.13 4.77 -8.54
CA ILE A 5 -11.79 5.34 -8.75
C ILE A 5 -11.73 6.75 -8.14
N ASP A 6 -12.72 7.61 -8.43
CA ASP A 6 -12.73 8.97 -7.91
C ASP A 6 -12.90 9.02 -6.38
N ARG A 7 -13.54 8.01 -5.77
CA ARG A 7 -13.58 7.85 -4.31
C ARG A 7 -12.20 7.50 -3.75
N ARG A 8 -11.51 6.51 -4.32
CA ARG A 8 -10.13 6.14 -3.90
C ARG A 8 -9.17 7.33 -3.93
N TRP A 9 -9.26 8.20 -4.93
CA TRP A 9 -8.41 9.40 -5.01
C TRP A 9 -8.74 10.45 -3.95
N ARG A 10 -10.01 10.55 -3.52
CA ARG A 10 -10.37 11.39 -2.36
C ARG A 10 -9.81 10.80 -1.07
N ASP A 11 -10.00 9.50 -0.86
CA ASP A 11 -9.51 8.79 0.34
C ASP A 11 -7.98 8.87 0.45
N LEU A 12 -7.26 8.75 -0.67
CA LEU A 12 -5.80 8.97 -0.73
C LEU A 12 -5.43 10.41 -0.38
N GLY A 13 -6.15 11.40 -0.92
CA GLY A 13 -5.93 12.81 -0.63
C GLY A 13 -6.12 13.15 0.84
N GLU A 14 -7.19 12.62 1.45
CA GLU A 14 -7.48 12.73 2.88
C GLU A 14 -6.37 12.08 3.72
N PHE A 15 -5.92 10.88 3.35
CA PHE A 15 -4.81 10.22 4.02
C PHE A 15 -3.52 11.05 3.99
N ILE A 16 -3.15 11.62 2.83
CA ILE A 16 -1.96 12.50 2.72
C ILE A 16 -2.10 13.70 3.66
N ARG A 17 -3.28 14.33 3.72
CA ARG A 17 -3.59 15.45 4.61
C ARG A 17 -3.48 15.07 6.08
N GLU A 18 -3.96 13.88 6.46
CA GLU A 18 -3.85 13.34 7.82
C GLU A 18 -2.39 13.13 8.22
N GLN A 19 -1.61 12.41 7.39
CA GLN A 19 -0.19 12.17 7.66
C GLN A 19 0.60 13.47 7.76
N ARG A 20 0.30 14.45 6.90
CA ARG A 20 0.88 15.79 7.00
C ARG A 20 0.57 16.46 8.34
N SER A 21 -0.66 16.29 8.84
CA SER A 21 -1.11 16.88 10.11
C SER A 21 -0.47 16.17 11.31
N VAL A 22 -0.31 14.85 11.26
CA VAL A 22 0.44 14.06 12.25
C VAL A 22 1.90 14.51 12.32
N GLY A 23 2.54 14.73 11.17
CA GLY A 23 3.89 15.29 11.07
C GLY A 23 3.98 16.79 11.38
N GLN A 24 2.88 17.45 11.79
CA GLN A 24 2.79 18.88 12.08
C GLN A 24 3.30 19.78 10.94
N MET A 25 3.19 19.30 9.70
CA MET A 25 3.66 20.03 8.53
C MET A 25 2.55 20.93 7.98
N SER A 26 2.89 22.18 7.68
CA SER A 26 2.02 23.01 6.85
C SER A 26 1.99 22.45 5.42
N LEU A 27 0.93 22.76 4.67
CA LEU A 27 0.85 22.41 3.25
C LEU A 27 2.07 22.91 2.47
N ARG A 28 2.55 24.12 2.81
CA ARG A 28 3.75 24.71 2.22
C ARG A 28 5.00 23.89 2.52
N LYS A 29 5.19 23.49 3.79
CA LYS A 29 6.33 22.68 4.19
C LYS A 29 6.38 21.36 3.46
N LEU A 30 5.26 20.64 3.37
CA LEU A 30 5.20 19.38 2.63
C LEU A 30 5.48 19.59 1.14
N SER A 31 4.93 20.65 0.53
CA SER A 31 5.17 20.94 -0.89
C SER A 31 6.64 21.20 -1.19
N GLU A 32 7.34 21.92 -0.31
CA GLU A 32 8.77 22.19 -0.43
C GLU A 32 9.60 20.90 -0.28
N LEU A 33 9.32 20.07 0.73
CA LEU A 33 10.02 18.79 0.95
C LEU A 33 9.79 17.78 -0.17
N ALA A 34 8.57 17.70 -0.69
CA ALA A 34 8.21 16.80 -1.78
C ALA A 34 8.65 17.33 -3.16
N GLY A 35 9.12 18.57 -3.28
CA GLY A 35 9.51 19.16 -4.56
C GLY A 35 8.34 19.37 -5.52
N VAL A 36 7.13 19.56 -4.99
CA VAL A 36 5.90 19.80 -5.78
C VAL A 36 5.34 21.19 -5.49
N SER A 37 4.56 21.75 -6.43
CA SER A 37 3.95 23.05 -6.19
C SER A 37 2.85 22.97 -5.12
N ASN A 38 2.75 24.01 -4.29
CA ASN A 38 1.73 24.10 -3.24
C ASN A 38 0.28 24.00 -3.80
N PRO A 39 -0.08 24.67 -4.93
CA PRO A 39 -1.40 24.50 -5.53
C PRO A 39 -1.68 23.06 -5.99
N TYR A 40 -0.66 22.36 -6.51
CA TYR A 40 -0.82 20.98 -6.97
C TYR A 40 -1.03 20.02 -5.79
N LEU A 41 -0.22 20.15 -4.73
CA LEU A 41 -0.41 19.37 -3.51
C LEU A 41 -1.79 19.62 -2.89
N SER A 42 -2.27 20.86 -2.88
CA SER A 42 -3.63 21.20 -2.45
C SER A 42 -4.72 20.49 -3.25
N GLN A 43 -4.52 20.31 -4.56
CA GLN A 43 -5.46 19.59 -5.41
C GLN A 43 -5.42 18.08 -5.14
N ILE A 44 -4.25 17.53 -4.86
CA ILE A 44 -4.07 16.11 -4.49
C ILE A 44 -4.79 15.83 -3.16
N GLU A 45 -4.57 16.63 -2.12
CA GLU A 45 -5.21 16.44 -0.80
C GLU A 45 -6.74 16.53 -0.84
N ARG A 46 -7.32 17.11 -1.90
CA ARG A 46 -8.77 17.20 -2.12
C ARG A 46 -9.30 16.14 -3.08
N GLY A 47 -8.44 15.24 -3.57
CA GLY A 47 -8.79 14.23 -4.57
C GLY A 47 -9.14 14.80 -5.96
N LEU A 48 -8.76 16.05 -6.26
CA LEU A 48 -9.06 16.74 -7.53
C LEU A 48 -8.04 16.42 -8.64
N ARG A 49 -6.92 15.81 -8.27
CA ARG A 49 -5.84 15.41 -9.17
C ARG A 49 -5.36 14.01 -8.83
N LYS A 50 -5.02 13.27 -9.89
CA LYS A 50 -4.46 11.92 -9.83
C LYS A 50 -2.95 12.05 -10.05
N PRO A 51 -2.12 12.07 -8.99
CA PRO A 51 -0.68 12.17 -9.12
C PRO A 51 -0.09 10.93 -9.80
N SER A 52 1.08 11.08 -10.43
CA SER A 52 1.86 9.94 -10.92
C SER A 52 2.53 9.18 -9.76
N ALA A 53 3.01 7.97 -10.05
CA ALA A 53 3.76 7.18 -9.07
C ALA A 53 5.00 7.93 -8.54
N GLU A 54 5.72 8.67 -9.40
CA GLU A 54 6.88 9.47 -9.00
C GLU A 54 6.50 10.56 -7.98
N ILE A 55 5.39 11.27 -8.22
CA ILE A 55 4.88 12.29 -7.29
C ILE A 55 4.48 11.64 -5.96
N LEU A 56 3.81 10.49 -6.00
CA LEU A 56 3.46 9.75 -4.79
C LEU A 56 4.71 9.32 -4.01
N GLN A 57 5.77 8.89 -4.70
CA GLN A 57 7.03 8.53 -4.08
C GLN A 57 7.70 9.74 -3.39
N GLN A 58 7.68 10.91 -4.04
CA GLN A 58 8.19 12.17 -3.48
C GLN A 58 7.41 12.58 -2.23
N ILE A 59 6.08 12.51 -2.27
CA ILE A 59 5.20 12.80 -1.14
C ILE A 59 5.44 11.81 0.00
N ALA A 60 5.55 10.51 -0.28
CA ALA A 60 5.82 9.48 0.72
C ALA A 60 7.15 9.72 1.43
N ARG A 61 8.22 10.04 0.68
CA ARG A 61 9.53 10.40 1.26
C ARG A 61 9.45 11.63 2.16
N ALA A 62 8.75 12.66 1.72
CA ALA A 62 8.59 13.89 2.49
C ALA A 62 7.74 13.71 3.77
N LEU A 63 6.82 12.75 3.77
CA LEU A 63 6.01 12.33 4.92
C LEU A 63 6.69 11.25 5.78
N GLU A 64 7.88 10.77 5.39
CA GLU A 64 8.61 9.69 6.06
C GLU A 64 7.80 8.38 6.20
N ILE A 65 6.99 8.06 5.18
CA ILE A 65 6.22 6.81 5.09
C ILE A 65 6.63 5.97 3.88
N SER A 66 6.26 4.70 3.88
CA SER A 66 6.49 3.83 2.71
C SER A 66 5.70 4.33 1.50
N SER A 67 6.35 4.38 0.33
CA SER A 67 5.68 4.68 -0.94
C SER A 67 4.65 3.61 -1.30
N GLU A 68 4.88 2.37 -0.85
CA GLU A 68 3.96 1.24 -1.01
C GLU A 68 2.57 1.56 -0.43
N THR A 69 2.52 2.17 0.76
CA THR A 69 1.28 2.59 1.41
C THR A 69 0.45 3.52 0.52
N LEU A 70 1.11 4.47 -0.16
CA LEU A 70 0.41 5.38 -1.08
C LEU A 70 0.02 4.68 -2.39
N TYR A 71 0.83 3.76 -2.90
CA TYR A 71 0.52 3.02 -4.12
C TYR A 71 -0.68 2.09 -3.95
N VAL A 72 -0.75 1.39 -2.82
CA VAL A 72 -1.88 0.54 -2.45
C VAL A 72 -3.17 1.37 -2.39
N ARG A 73 -3.14 2.49 -1.66
CA ARG A 73 -4.30 3.39 -1.54
C ARG A 73 -4.70 4.02 -2.88
N ALA A 74 -3.73 4.30 -3.75
CA ALA A 74 -3.98 4.78 -5.11
C ALA A 74 -4.49 3.67 -6.06
N GLY A 75 -4.44 2.41 -5.65
CA GLY A 75 -4.72 1.26 -6.51
C GLY A 75 -3.70 1.05 -7.63
N ILE A 76 -2.48 1.58 -7.46
CA ILE A 76 -1.34 1.36 -8.37
C ILE A 76 -0.66 0.02 -8.05
N LEU A 77 -0.62 -0.33 -6.77
CA LEU A 77 -0.22 -1.63 -6.28
C LEU A 77 -1.46 -2.31 -5.71
N ASP A 78 -1.60 -3.61 -5.91
CA ASP A 78 -2.54 -4.38 -5.11
C ASP A 78 -2.08 -4.37 -3.65
N GLU A 79 -3.01 -4.43 -2.70
CA GLU A 79 -2.63 -4.72 -1.31
C GLU A 79 -1.75 -5.97 -1.35
N PRO A 80 -0.58 -5.96 -0.70
CA PRO A 80 0.13 -7.20 -0.47
C PRO A 80 -0.87 -8.11 0.25
N ASN A 81 -1.45 -9.06 -0.48
CA ASN A 81 -2.03 -10.23 0.14
C ASN A 81 -0.87 -10.72 1.00
N GLY A 82 -0.98 -10.64 2.33
CA GLY A 82 0.14 -10.83 3.28
C GLY A 82 0.85 -12.18 3.21
N GLU A 83 0.61 -12.95 2.15
CA GLU A 83 1.47 -13.96 1.60
C GLU A 83 2.81 -13.33 1.18
N ALA A 84 3.68 -13.08 2.17
CA ALA A 84 5.02 -13.65 2.02
C ALA A 84 4.81 -15.05 1.43
N ASP A 85 5.49 -15.39 0.33
CA ASP A 85 5.34 -16.71 -0.31
C ASP A 85 5.67 -17.76 0.75
N LEU A 86 4.64 -18.21 1.48
CA LEU A 86 4.79 -19.04 2.66
C LEU A 86 5.37 -20.38 2.22
N VAL A 87 5.07 -20.78 0.97
CA VAL A 87 5.69 -21.93 0.33
C VAL A 87 7.19 -21.70 0.14
N ALA A 88 7.65 -20.52 -0.28
CA ALA A 88 9.07 -20.18 -0.33
C ALA A 88 9.73 -20.11 1.06
N GLU A 89 9.05 -19.57 2.07
CA GLU A 89 9.55 -19.53 3.44
C GLU A 89 9.68 -20.94 4.04
N ILE A 90 8.65 -21.81 3.88
CA ILE A 90 8.70 -23.22 4.29
C ILE A 90 9.84 -23.96 3.58
N ARG A 91 10.06 -23.71 2.29
CA ARG A 91 11.15 -24.34 1.53
C ARG A 91 12.54 -23.96 2.08
N ARG A 92 12.69 -22.72 2.55
CA ARG A 92 13.96 -22.16 3.08
C ARG A 92 14.21 -22.48 4.56
N ASP A 93 13.20 -22.97 5.27
CA ASP A 93 13.33 -23.37 6.68
C ASP A 93 14.36 -24.50 6.83
N ARG A 94 15.38 -24.25 7.65
CA ARG A 94 16.50 -25.16 7.92
C ARG A 94 16.20 -26.18 9.02
N PHE A 95 15.14 -25.97 9.80
CA PHE A 95 14.70 -26.89 10.85
C PHE A 95 13.75 -27.97 10.33
N LEU A 96 13.23 -27.80 9.11
CA LEU A 96 12.36 -28.77 8.45
C LEU A 96 13.15 -29.65 7.48
N ASN A 97 12.88 -30.95 7.52
CA ASN A 97 13.32 -31.86 6.48
C ASN A 97 12.39 -31.80 5.25
N GLU A 98 12.80 -32.43 4.15
CA GLU A 98 12.06 -32.37 2.88
C GLU A 98 10.65 -32.99 2.94
N GLU A 99 10.43 -33.96 3.81
CA GLU A 99 9.11 -34.58 4.01
C GLU A 99 8.16 -33.67 4.79
N GLN A 100 8.67 -33.02 5.84
CA GLN A 100 7.94 -32.03 6.63
C GLN A 100 7.56 -30.83 5.77
N LYS A 101 8.49 -30.33 4.94
CA LYS A 101 8.22 -29.25 3.99
C LYS A 101 7.10 -29.61 3.02
N LYS A 102 7.19 -30.77 2.37
CA LYS A 102 6.14 -31.28 1.44
C LYS A 102 4.78 -31.39 2.13
N THR A 103 4.76 -31.88 3.37
CA THR A 103 3.52 -32.04 4.14
C THR A 103 2.87 -30.70 4.47
N LEU A 104 3.66 -29.74 4.97
CA LEU A 104 3.16 -28.39 5.29
C LEU A 104 2.65 -27.66 4.05
N ILE A 105 3.37 -27.74 2.93
CA ILE A 105 2.96 -27.13 1.66
C ILE A 105 1.63 -27.75 1.19
N ARG A 106 1.49 -29.08 1.22
CA ARG A 106 0.25 -29.75 0.82
C ARG A 106 -0.95 -29.31 1.68
N ILE A 107 -0.78 -29.23 3.00
CA ILE A 107 -1.86 -28.80 3.92
C ILE A 107 -2.24 -27.34 3.66
N TYR A 108 -1.25 -26.47 3.49
CA TYR A 108 -1.48 -25.06 3.15
C TYR A 108 -2.24 -24.90 1.84
N GLU A 109 -1.81 -25.62 0.79
CA GLU A 109 -2.47 -25.60 -0.52
C GLU A 109 -3.90 -26.15 -0.47
N SER A 110 -4.18 -27.19 0.35
CA SER A 110 -5.55 -27.69 0.50
C SER A 110 -6.50 -26.68 1.14
N PHE A 111 -6.04 -25.94 2.17
CA PHE A 111 -6.87 -24.91 2.80
C PHE A 111 -7.11 -23.68 1.92
N ARG A 112 -6.23 -23.42 0.94
CA ARG A 112 -6.48 -22.35 -0.04
C ARG A 112 -7.49 -22.72 -1.10
N GLN A 113 -7.66 -24.01 -1.39
CA GLN A 113 -8.63 -24.52 -2.37
C GLN A 113 -10.04 -24.66 -1.77
N GLU A 114 -10.13 -24.83 -0.45
CA GLU A 114 -11.39 -24.81 0.31
C GLU A 114 -11.51 -23.50 1.09
N PRO A 115 -12.09 -22.42 0.50
CA PRO A 115 -12.37 -21.22 1.27
C PRO A 115 -13.23 -21.59 2.49
N PRO A 116 -13.00 -20.98 3.67
CA PRO A 116 -13.68 -21.37 4.89
C PRO A 116 -15.19 -21.30 4.67
N SER A 117 -15.86 -22.43 4.94
CA SER A 117 -17.32 -22.52 4.92
C SER A 117 -17.87 -21.48 5.90
N THR A 118 -18.45 -20.40 5.37
CA THR A 118 -19.14 -19.40 6.18
C THR A 118 -20.37 -20.07 6.79
N ASN A 119 -20.32 -20.36 8.09
CA ASN A 119 -21.49 -20.67 8.93
C ASN A 119 -21.93 -19.42 9.68
#